data_AF-A0A3N5QBB4-F1
#
_entry.id   AF-A0A3N5QBB4-F1
#
_cell.length_a   1.000
_cell.length_b   1.000
_cell.length_c   1.000
_cell.angle_alpha   90.00
_cell.angle_beta   90.00
_cell.angle_gamma   90.00
#
_symmetry.space_group_name_H-M   'P 1'
#
loop_
_entity.id
_entity.type
_entity.pdbx_description
1 polymer ?
#
loop_
_entity_poly.entity_id
_entity_poly.type
_entity_poly.pdbx_seq_one_letter_code
_entity_poly.pdbx_strand_id
1 'polypeptide(L)'
;MKFKFKLNPASVILITVIIAIVMFTSAIVELNQSKKEIFQLLYEHSSTLIESVIQSSNNTLNSSFEIEDLITEKLLDNARLIRKLDSLNILTRDEIIKIGEMNKLFRINIFDKKGFRVLS
;
A
#
# COMPACT_ATOMS: atom_id res chain seq x y z
N MET A 1 -0.66 -32.91 -68.14
CA MET A 1 0.45 -33.75 -67.66
C MET A 1 0.14 -34.15 -66.21
N LYS A 2 -0.42 -35.34 -65.98
CA LYS A 2 -0.83 -35.80 -64.64
C LYS A 2 0.36 -36.53 -64.00
N PHE A 3 1.12 -35.85 -63.13
CA PHE A 3 2.12 -36.49 -62.29
C PHE A 3 1.42 -37.40 -61.28
N LYS A 4 1.24 -38.68 -61.62
CA LYS A 4 0.81 -39.71 -60.68
C LYS A 4 2.04 -40.18 -59.91
N PHE A 5 2.44 -39.45 -58.87
CA PHE A 5 3.35 -39.98 -57.86
C PHE A 5 2.63 -41.14 -57.15
N LYS A 6 3.00 -42.39 -57.47
CA LYS A 6 2.66 -43.53 -56.63
C LYS A 6 3.56 -43.47 -55.40
N LEU A 7 3.12 -42.73 -54.39
CA LEU A 7 3.78 -42.73 -53.08
C LEU A 7 3.62 -44.11 -52.47
N ASN A 8 4.73 -44.74 -52.10
CA ASN A 8 4.71 -45.98 -51.34
C ASN A 8 4.14 -45.67 -49.94
N PRO A 9 3.07 -46.37 -49.47
CA PRO A 9 2.47 -46.12 -48.16
C PRO A 9 3.49 -46.10 -47.00
N ALA A 10 4.54 -46.93 -47.08
CA ALA A 10 5.61 -46.96 -46.09
C ALA A 10 6.36 -45.62 -45.96
N SER A 11 6.58 -44.90 -47.06
CA SER A 11 7.26 -43.60 -47.05
C SER A 11 6.41 -42.51 -46.40
N VAL A 12 5.09 -42.55 -46.61
CA VAL A 12 4.16 -41.60 -45.98
C VAL A 12 4.14 -41.80 -44.46
N ILE A 13 4.05 -43.06 -44.02
CA ILE A 13 4.07 -43.41 -42.59
C ILE A 13 5.36 -42.93 -41.92
N LEU A 14 6.52 -43.15 -42.56
CA LEU A 14 7.80 -42.71 -42.02
C LEU A 14 7.85 -41.19 -41.81
N ILE A 15 7.40 -40.41 -42.79
CA ILE A 15 7.38 -38.95 -42.69
C ILE A 15 6.43 -38.49 -41.58
N THR A 16 5.24 -39.08 -41.49
CA THR A 16 4.28 -38.76 -40.43
C THR A 16 4.86 -39.04 -39.04
N VAL A 17 5.57 -40.16 -38.85
CA VAL A 17 6.22 -40.50 -37.58
C VAL A 17 7.31 -39.49 -37.23
N ILE A 18 8.13 -39.08 -38.20
CA ILE A 18 9.18 -38.07 -37.97
C ILE A 18 8.56 -36.74 -37.53
N ILE A 19 7.51 -36.28 -38.22
CA ILE A 19 6.81 -35.04 -37.86
C ILE A 19 6.21 -35.14 -36.45
N ALA A 20 5.56 -36.28 -36.13
CA ALA A 20 4.99 -36.50 -34.81
C ALA A 20 6.05 -36.42 -33.70
N ILE A 21 7.22 -37.02 -33.90
CA ILE A 21 8.34 -36.96 -32.94
C ILE A 21 8.81 -35.52 -32.76
N VAL A 22 9.00 -34.76 -33.84
CA VAL A 22 9.44 -33.36 -33.78
C VAL A 22 8.42 -32.49 -33.06
N MET A 23 7.13 -32.67 -33.34
CA MET A 23 6.08 -31.93 -32.64
C MET A 23 6.05 -32.27 -31.15
N PHE A 24 6.22 -33.55 -30.81
CA PHE A 24 6.19 -34.00 -29.42
C PHE A 24 7.37 -33.44 -28.62
N THR A 25 8.59 -33.46 -29.19
CA THR A 25 9.75 -32.88 -28.53
C THR A 25 9.65 -31.36 -28.42
N SER A 26 9.15 -30.69 -29.47
CA SER A 26 8.91 -29.25 -29.44
C SER A 26 7.94 -28.86 -28.32
N ALA A 27 6.82 -29.57 -28.19
CA ALA A 27 5.83 -29.31 -27.15
C ALA A 27 6.41 -29.46 -25.74
N ILE A 28 7.27 -30.45 -25.51
CA ILE A 28 7.94 -30.64 -24.22
C ILE A 28 8.91 -29.48 -23.93
N VAL A 29 9.71 -29.07 -24.92
CA VAL A 29 10.65 -27.95 -24.79
C VAL A 29 9.90 -26.65 -24.49
N GLU A 30 8.86 -26.36 -25.28
CA GLU A 30 8.02 -25.17 -25.13
C GLU A 30 7.36 -25.14 -23.75
N LEU A 31 6.80 -26.26 -23.28
CA LEU A 31 6.19 -26.35 -21.95
C LEU A 31 7.18 -26.06 -20.82
N ASN A 32 8.42 -26.55 -20.93
CA ASN A 32 9.46 -26.27 -19.93
C ASN A 32 9.91 -24.81 -19.98
N GLN A 33 10.03 -24.23 -21.17
CA GLN A 33 10.37 -22.83 -21.36
C GLN A 33 9.29 -21.91 -20.79
N SER A 34 8.01 -22.17 -21.10
CA SER A 34 6.88 -21.40 -20.56
C SER A 34 6.81 -21.47 -19.04
N LYS A 35 7.06 -22.64 -18.43
CA LYS A 35 7.14 -22.75 -16.96
C LYS A 35 8.19 -21.83 -16.38
N LYS A 36 9.39 -21.82 -16.97
CA LYS A 36 10.50 -20.96 -16.50
C LYS A 36 10.14 -19.48 -16.62
N GLU A 37 9.56 -19.07 -17.74
CA GLU A 37 9.12 -17.68 -17.96
C GLU A 37 8.03 -17.26 -16.96
N ILE A 38 7.04 -18.13 -16.72
CA ILE A 38 5.99 -17.87 -15.72
C ILE A 38 6.58 -17.70 -14.32
N PHE A 39 7.52 -18.57 -13.91
CA PHE A 39 8.16 -18.44 -12.59
C PHE A 39 8.99 -17.16 -12.48
N GLN A 40 9.68 -16.77 -13.55
CA GLN A 40 10.43 -15.52 -13.57
C GLN A 40 9.50 -14.31 -13.44
N LEU A 41 8.42 -14.26 -14.22
CA LEU A 41 7.41 -13.21 -14.15
C LEU A 41 6.77 -13.15 -12.75
N LEU A 42 6.43 -14.31 -12.17
CA LEU A 42 5.87 -14.38 -10.82
C LEU A 42 6.85 -13.81 -9.79
N TYR A 43 8.13 -14.13 -9.90
CA TYR A 43 9.17 -13.61 -9.03
C TYR A 43 9.28 -12.08 -9.14
N GLU A 44 9.38 -11.57 -10.37
CA GLU A 44 9.43 -10.12 -10.64
C GLU A 44 8.21 -9.40 -10.07
N HIS A 45 6.99 -9.89 -10.35
CA HIS A 45 5.77 -9.32 -9.81
C HIS A 45 5.69 -9.38 -8.29
N SER A 46 6.13 -10.48 -7.67
CA SER A 46 6.15 -10.60 -6.21
C SER A 46 7.11 -9.60 -5.57
N SER A 47 8.28 -9.37 -6.18
CA SER A 47 9.25 -8.38 -5.72
C SER A 47 8.69 -6.96 -5.81
N THR A 48 8.09 -6.60 -6.94
CA THR A 48 7.46 -5.29 -7.11
C THR A 48 6.29 -5.08 -6.15
N LEU A 49 5.51 -6.13 -5.88
CA LEU A 49 4.42 -6.05 -4.91
C LEU A 49 4.93 -5.82 -3.48
N ILE A 50 5.96 -6.56 -3.07
CA ILE A 50 6.59 -6.39 -1.75
C ILE A 50 7.16 -4.97 -1.62
N GLU A 51 7.85 -4.48 -2.64
CA GLU A 51 8.37 -3.11 -2.66
C GLU A 51 7.25 -2.07 -2.54
N SER A 52 6.16 -2.26 -3.28
CA SER A 52 4.98 -1.37 -3.22
C SER A 52 4.35 -1.36 -1.83
N VAL A 53 4.26 -2.51 -1.18
CA VAL A 53 3.75 -2.64 0.20
C VAL A 53 4.68 -1.95 1.19
N ILE A 54 5.99 -2.14 1.07
CA ILE A 54 7.00 -1.49 1.93
C ILE A 54 6.91 0.03 1.77
N GLN A 55 6.90 0.54 0.54
CA GLN A 55 6.80 1.98 0.27
C GLN A 55 5.49 2.56 0.80
N SER A 56 4.36 1.88 0.58
CA SER A 56 3.06 2.32 1.11
C SER A 56 3.03 2.34 2.63
N SER A 57 3.67 1.35 3.27
CA SER A 57 3.77 1.28 4.73
C SER A 57 4.62 2.42 5.28
N ASN A 58 5.78 2.68 4.69
CA ASN A 58 6.64 3.80 5.07
C ASN A 58 5.91 5.13 4.89
N ASN A 59 5.21 5.33 3.77
CA ASN A 59 4.44 6.55 3.53
C ASN A 59 3.31 6.71 4.55
N THR A 60 2.64 5.62 4.94
CA THR A 60 1.57 5.65 5.94
C THR A 60 2.11 6.02 7.32
N LEU A 61 3.25 5.44 7.72
CA LEU A 61 3.92 5.75 8.99
C LEU A 61 4.38 7.21 9.02
N ASN A 62 5.07 7.67 7.99
CA ASN A 62 5.52 9.06 7.89
C ASN A 62 4.34 10.03 7.90
N SER A 63 3.28 9.74 7.13
CA SER A 63 2.06 10.56 7.14
C SER A 63 1.39 10.58 8.51
N SER A 64 1.44 9.46 9.25
CA SER A 64 0.90 9.40 10.61
C SER A 64 1.70 10.28 11.56
N PHE A 65 3.04 10.26 11.50
CA PHE A 65 3.89 11.14 12.29
C PHE A 65 3.65 12.62 11.97
N GLU A 66 3.56 12.99 10.69
CA GLU A 66 3.25 14.36 10.28
C GLU A 66 1.87 14.81 10.79
N ILE A 67 0.86 13.93 10.75
CA ILE A 67 -0.46 14.21 11.32
C ILE A 67 -0.39 14.37 12.84
N GLU A 68 0.36 13.52 13.54
CA GLU A 68 0.58 13.62 14.99
C GLU A 68 1.25 14.94 15.37
N ASP A 69 2.26 15.37 14.61
CA ASP A 69 2.95 16.65 14.83
C ASP A 69 2.01 17.83 14.62
N LEU A 70 1.22 17.83 13.54
CA LEU A 70 0.21 18.86 13.27
C LEU A 70 -0.87 18.91 14.35
N ILE A 71 -1.34 17.75 14.83
CA ILE A 71 -2.29 17.68 15.95
C ILE A 71 -1.64 18.23 17.22
N THR A 72 -0.40 17.85 17.50
CA THR A 72 0.34 18.28 18.69
C THR A 72 0.56 19.79 18.68
N GLU A 73 0.98 20.36 17.55
CA GLU A 73 1.14 21.80 17.38
C GLU A 73 -0.18 22.53 17.60
N LYS A 74 -1.27 22.07 16.96
CA LYS A 74 -2.59 22.67 17.15
C LYS A 74 -3.07 22.60 18.59
N LEU A 75 -2.87 21.47 19.28
CA LEU A 75 -3.24 21.31 20.69
C LEU A 75 -2.41 22.25 21.59
N LEU A 76 -1.11 22.36 21.31
CA LEU A 76 -0.21 23.24 22.04
C LEU A 76 -0.57 24.71 21.84
N ASP A 77 -0.94 25.11 20.64
CA ASP A 77 -1.38 26.47 20.34
C ASP A 77 -2.69 26.81 21.04
N ASN A 78 -3.65 25.88 21.09
CA ASN A 78 -4.84 26.03 21.90
C ASN A 78 -4.52 26.18 23.39
N ALA A 79 -3.59 25.38 23.93
CA ALA A 79 -3.15 25.51 25.31
C ALA A 79 -2.46 26.87 25.59
N ARG A 80 -1.64 27.35 24.65
CA ARG A 80 -1.00 28.68 24.72
C ARG A 80 -2.02 29.81 24.69
N LEU A 81 -3.05 29.70 23.86
CA LEU A 81 -4.17 30.65 23.82
C LEU A 81 -4.90 30.70 25.16
N ILE A 82 -5.28 29.54 25.70
CA ILE A 82 -5.96 29.45 27.00
C ILE A 82 -5.09 30.08 28.10
N ARG A 83 -3.78 29.77 28.13
CA ARG A 83 -2.83 30.36 29.08
C ARG A 83 -2.75 31.89 28.93
N LYS A 84 -2.77 32.41 27.70
CA LYS A 84 -2.77 33.86 27.46
C LYS A 84 -4.04 34.51 28.00
N LEU A 85 -5.21 33.92 27.77
CA LEU A 85 -6.49 34.42 28.29
C LEU A 85 -6.53 34.37 29.82
N ASP A 86 -5.97 33.33 30.43
CA ASP A 86 -5.82 33.20 31.88
C ASP A 86 -4.93 34.31 32.45
N SER A 87 -3.77 34.57 31.82
CA SER A 87 -2.86 35.65 32.25
C SER A 87 -3.46 37.06 32.17
N LEU A 88 -4.48 37.23 31.32
CA LEU A 88 -5.22 38.47 31.17
C LEU A 88 -6.44 38.55 32.09
N ASN A 89 -6.69 37.54 32.93
CA ASN A 89 -7.87 37.38 33.80
C ASN A 89 -9.23 37.46 33.06
N ILE A 90 -9.26 37.10 31.78
CA ILE A 90 -10.48 37.08 30.94
C ILE A 90 -10.95 35.65 30.62
N LEU A 91 -10.22 34.64 31.09
CA LEU A 91 -10.62 33.24 30.90
C LEU A 91 -11.85 32.92 31.74
N THR A 92 -13.00 32.78 31.07
CA THR A 92 -14.26 32.34 31.69
C THR A 92 -14.62 30.93 31.23
N ARG A 93 -15.56 30.30 31.94
CA ARG A 93 -16.08 28.99 31.55
C ARG A 93 -16.70 28.99 30.15
N ASP A 94 -17.40 30.06 29.79
CA ASP A 94 -18.02 30.20 28.48
C ASP A 94 -16.99 30.35 27.36
N GLU A 95 -15.88 31.07 27.61
CA GLU A 95 -14.76 31.17 26.67
C GLU A 95 -14.08 29.81 26.45
N ILE A 96 -13.92 28.99 27.50
CA ILE A 96 -13.36 27.63 27.39
C ILE A 96 -14.26 26.75 26.53
N ILE A 97 -15.58 26.80 26.75
CA ILE A 97 -16.56 26.03 25.97
C ILE A 97 -16.50 26.44 24.50
N LYS A 98 -16.51 27.74 24.21
CA LYS A 98 -16.38 28.26 22.83
C LYS A 98 -15.09 27.80 22.17
N ILE A 99 -13.94 27.88 22.86
CA ILE A 99 -12.66 27.41 22.33
C ILE A 99 -12.74 25.91 22.02
N GLY A 100 -13.35 25.12 22.91
CA GLY A 100 -13.55 23.69 22.72
C GLY A 100 -14.37 23.36 21.47
N GLU A 101 -15.50 24.03 21.29
CA GLU A 101 -16.37 23.84 20.13
C GLU A 101 -15.72 24.32 18.83
N MET A 102 -15.14 25.52 18.82
CA MET A 102 -14.50 26.11 17.63
C MET A 102 -13.30 25.30 17.14
N ASN A 103 -12.52 24.75 18.06
CA ASN A 103 -11.31 23.98 17.73
C ASN A 103 -11.55 22.47 17.65
N LYS A 104 -12.78 22.01 17.93
CA LYS A 104 -13.18 20.60 17.99
C LYS A 104 -12.33 19.80 18.98
N LEU A 105 -12.08 20.38 20.16
CA LEU A 105 -11.34 19.73 21.24
C LEU A 105 -12.30 18.79 21.98
N PHE A 106 -11.91 17.52 22.10
CA PHE A 106 -12.73 16.53 22.79
C PHE A 106 -12.88 16.83 24.30
N ARG A 107 -11.81 17.33 24.94
CA ARG A 107 -11.80 17.71 26.35
C ARG A 107 -10.73 18.75 26.62
N ILE A 108 -11.02 19.67 27.53
CA ILE A 108 -10.06 20.63 28.08
C ILE A 108 -10.03 20.43 29.59
N ASN A 109 -8.88 20.02 30.14
CA ASN A 109 -8.70 19.95 31.60
C ASN A 109 -7.75 21.08 32.04
N ILE A 110 -8.17 21.86 33.03
CA ILE A 110 -7.35 22.91 33.63
C ILE A 110 -6.98 22.49 35.05
N PHE A 111 -5.69 22.60 35.38
CA PHE A 111 -5.13 22.23 36.67
C PHE A 111 -4.55 23.46 37.38
N ASP A 112 -4.67 23.51 38.71
CA ASP A 112 -4.03 24.53 39.53
C ASP A 112 -2.53 24.24 39.73
N LYS A 113 -1.83 25.16 40.41
CA LYS A 113 -0.41 25.02 40.75
C LYS A 113 -0.07 23.79 41.60
N LYS A 114 -1.06 23.19 42.27
CA LYS A 114 -0.93 22.00 43.12
C LYS A 114 -1.29 20.72 42.36
N GLY A 115 -1.69 20.83 41.09
CA GLY A 115 -2.11 19.71 40.24
C GLY A 115 -3.57 19.30 40.42
N PHE A 116 -4.38 20.05 41.17
CA PHE A 116 -5.82 19.78 41.29
C PHE A 116 -6.55 20.31 40.07
N ARG A 117 -7.45 19.49 39.51
CA ARG A 117 -8.27 19.89 38.37
C ARG A 117 -9.32 20.91 38.82
N VAL A 118 -9.25 22.11 38.26
CA VAL A 118 -10.14 23.23 38.56
C VAL A 118 -11.35 23.23 37.61
N LEU A 119 -11.15 22.90 36.34
CA LEU A 119 -12.17 22.89 35.29
C LEU A 119 -11.95 21.69 34.34
N SER A 120 -13.05 21.14 33.82
CA SER A 120 -13.11 20.02 32.86
C SER A 120 -14.22 20.22 31.85
#